data_AF-A0A9P8N7M4-F1
#
_entry.id   AF-A0A9P8N7M4-F1
#
_cell.length_a   1.000
_cell.length_b   1.000
_cell.length_c   1.000
_cell.angle_alpha   90.00
_cell.angle_beta   90.00
_cell.angle_gamma   90.00
#
_symmetry.space_group_name_H-M   'P 1'
#
loop_
_entity.id
_entity.type
_entity.pdbx_description
1 polymer ?
#
loop_
_entity_poly.entity_id
_entity_poly.type
_entity_poly.pdbx_seq_one_letter_code
_entity_poly.pdbx_strand_id
1 'polypeptide(L)'
;MKIFPESSFFKERRAHALPSPADIRAINEGSGNASVTSFNCPPLVMIPWLGLVVKYSADVTIIKAQTQMMFIEGETLIARWGSLDEDERRAICEELRGYLKMIRSLEQDLYIGSLGNRPLNDIFLKNHPDLVGPFLGKNAVKQFHSSCGIEISCKTHVVFTHNDLLPPNIIISPGQSPKVAAIVDWAQAGWYPAYWEYCKAWW
;
A
#
# COMPACT_ATOMS: atom_id res chain seq x y z
N MET A 1 -12.49 -23.14 -13.22
CA MET A 1 -11.03 -23.05 -13.03
C MET A 1 -10.38 -23.78 -14.20
N LYS A 2 -9.64 -23.10 -15.09
CA LYS A 2 -8.87 -23.81 -16.12
C LYS A 2 -7.77 -24.59 -15.42
N ILE A 3 -7.64 -25.89 -15.71
CA ILE A 3 -6.49 -26.66 -15.23
C ILE A 3 -5.22 -26.12 -15.91
N PHE A 4 -4.12 -26.06 -15.16
CA PHE A 4 -2.87 -25.41 -15.60
C PHE A 4 -2.39 -25.80 -17.01
N PRO A 5 -2.49 -27.09 -17.45
CA PRO A 5 -2.13 -27.51 -18.80
C PRO A 5 -3.00 -26.92 -19.93
N GLU A 6 -4.20 -26.43 -19.61
CA GLU A 6 -5.13 -25.84 -20.60
C GLU A 6 -4.97 -24.31 -20.74
N SER A 7 -4.04 -23.71 -20.00
CA SER A 7 -3.75 -22.28 -20.12
C SER A 7 -3.15 -21.95 -21.49
N SER A 8 -3.33 -20.70 -21.92
CA SER A 8 -2.77 -20.18 -23.18
C SER A 8 -1.26 -20.40 -23.28
N PHE A 9 -0.55 -20.32 -22.15
CA PHE A 9 0.90 -20.58 -22.06
C PHE A 9 1.32 -21.92 -22.68
N PHE A 10 0.66 -23.02 -22.31
CA PHE A 10 0.99 -24.36 -22.82
C PHE A 10 0.44 -24.60 -24.23
N LYS A 11 -0.72 -24.02 -24.56
CA LYS A 11 -1.31 -24.11 -25.90
C LYS A 11 -0.45 -23.41 -26.95
N GLU A 12 0.12 -22.27 -26.59
CA GLU A 12 0.99 -21.46 -27.46
C GLU A 12 2.45 -21.94 -27.45
N ARG A 13 2.77 -22.99 -26.68
CA ARG A 13 4.12 -23.58 -26.58
C ARG A 13 5.21 -22.55 -26.29
N ARG A 14 4.93 -21.60 -25.39
CA ARG A 14 5.87 -20.52 -25.05
C ARG A 14 7.18 -21.01 -24.41
N ALA A 15 7.22 -22.24 -23.88
CA ALA A 15 8.43 -22.91 -23.42
C ALA A 15 8.34 -24.43 -23.59
N HIS A 16 9.49 -25.08 -23.76
CA HIS A 16 9.60 -26.55 -23.72
C HIS A 16 9.51 -27.11 -22.29
N ALA A 17 9.90 -26.31 -21.28
CA ALA A 17 9.80 -26.65 -19.87
C ALA A 17 9.70 -25.36 -19.03
N LEU A 18 9.14 -25.46 -17.82
CA LEU A 18 9.15 -24.37 -16.85
C LEU A 18 10.49 -24.31 -16.10
N PRO A 19 10.93 -23.13 -15.64
CA PRO A 19 12.09 -23.01 -14.76
C PRO A 19 11.89 -23.81 -13.47
N SER A 20 12.96 -24.45 -12.99
CA SER A 20 12.92 -25.14 -11.70
C SER A 20 12.83 -24.15 -10.54
N PRO A 21 12.39 -24.56 -9.33
CA PRO A 21 12.44 -23.70 -8.16
C PRO A 21 13.84 -23.14 -7.83
N ALA A 22 14.91 -23.85 -8.22
CA ALA A 22 16.28 -23.37 -8.07
C ALA A 22 16.57 -22.24 -9.06
N ASP A 23 16.16 -22.38 -10.32
CA ASP A 23 16.29 -21.34 -11.35
C ASP A 23 15.54 -20.07 -10.93
N ILE A 24 14.32 -20.21 -10.42
CA ILE A 24 13.52 -19.08 -9.93
C ILE A 24 14.24 -18.33 -8.80
N ARG A 25 14.84 -19.05 -7.85
CA ARG A 25 15.58 -18.42 -6.74
C ARG A 25 16.84 -17.73 -7.23
N ALA A 26 17.59 -18.35 -8.14
CA ALA A 26 18.79 -17.75 -8.73
C ALA A 26 18.46 -16.47 -9.51
N ILE A 27 17.35 -16.45 -10.27
CA ILE A 27 16.87 -15.24 -10.95
C ILE A 27 16.55 -14.15 -9.92
N ASN A 28 15.88 -14.51 -8.81
CA ASN A 28 15.55 -13.53 -7.78
C ASN A 28 16.80 -13.00 -7.07
N GLU A 29 17.78 -13.85 -6.76
CA GLU A 29 19.08 -13.47 -6.16
C GLU A 29 19.85 -12.50 -7.05
N GLY A 30 19.77 -12.68 -8.38
CA GLY A 30 20.34 -11.77 -9.36
C GLY A 30 19.66 -10.40 -9.44
N SER A 31 18.49 -10.19 -8.81
CA SER A 31 17.77 -8.90 -8.84
C SER A 31 18.42 -7.80 -7.99
N GLY A 32 19.32 -8.15 -7.06
CA GLY A 32 19.93 -7.21 -6.12
C GLY A 32 18.98 -6.68 -5.04
N ASN A 33 17.77 -7.23 -4.92
CA ASN A 33 16.79 -6.78 -3.94
C ASN A 33 17.15 -7.26 -2.52
N ALA A 34 17.19 -6.33 -1.56
CA ALA A 34 17.55 -6.62 -0.17
C ALA A 34 16.63 -7.65 0.52
N SER A 35 15.40 -7.82 0.04
CA SER A 35 14.43 -8.78 0.61
C SER A 35 14.53 -10.17 0.02
N VAL A 36 15.50 -10.48 -0.86
CA VAL A 36 15.53 -11.76 -1.59
C VAL A 36 15.62 -12.99 -0.68
N THR A 37 16.30 -12.85 0.45
CA THR A 37 16.46 -13.90 1.47
C THR A 37 15.29 -13.96 2.45
N SER A 38 14.32 -13.05 2.35
CA SER A 38 13.14 -13.05 3.21
C SER A 38 12.29 -14.30 2.95
N PHE A 39 12.17 -15.15 3.96
CA PHE A 39 11.35 -16.36 3.89
C PHE A 39 9.85 -16.04 3.68
N ASN A 40 9.38 -14.98 4.33
CA ASN A 40 7.95 -14.61 4.36
C ASN A 40 7.55 -13.67 3.22
N CYS A 41 8.48 -12.88 2.71
CA CYS A 41 8.20 -11.91 1.67
C CYS A 41 9.39 -11.70 0.72
N PRO A 42 9.84 -12.74 0.00
CA PRO A 42 10.81 -12.53 -1.05
C PRO A 42 10.15 -11.74 -2.22
N PRO A 43 10.95 -11.04 -3.04
CA PRO A 43 10.46 -10.31 -4.20
C PRO A 43 9.78 -11.26 -5.18
N LEU A 44 8.89 -10.68 -5.97
CA LEU A 44 8.22 -11.39 -7.06
C LEU A 44 9.17 -11.52 -8.25
N VAL A 45 9.17 -12.68 -8.91
CA VAL A 45 10.06 -12.96 -10.04
C VAL A 45 9.28 -12.80 -11.34
N MET A 46 9.74 -11.85 -12.15
CA MET A 46 9.23 -11.62 -13.50
C MET A 46 10.07 -12.40 -14.50
N ILE A 47 9.42 -13.12 -15.42
CA ILE A 47 10.07 -13.85 -16.50
C ILE A 47 9.44 -13.41 -17.82
N PRO A 48 9.83 -12.22 -18.35
CA PRO A 48 9.14 -11.60 -19.48
C PRO A 48 9.13 -12.47 -20.74
N TRP A 49 10.23 -13.17 -21.02
CA TRP A 49 10.34 -14.02 -22.22
C TRP A 49 9.41 -15.23 -22.18
N LEU A 50 8.92 -15.63 -21.01
CA LEU A 50 7.89 -16.64 -20.84
C LEU A 50 6.49 -16.03 -20.62
N GLY A 51 6.39 -14.72 -20.40
CA GLY A 51 5.17 -14.08 -19.93
C GLY A 51 4.69 -14.66 -18.60
N LEU A 52 5.62 -15.02 -17.72
CA LEU A 52 5.33 -15.62 -16.42
C LEU A 52 5.68 -14.67 -15.28
N VAL A 53 4.86 -14.77 -14.24
CA VAL A 53 5.05 -14.11 -12.96
C VAL A 53 5.02 -15.18 -11.89
N VAL A 54 6.07 -15.25 -11.07
CA VAL A 54 6.19 -16.27 -10.02
C VAL A 54 6.29 -15.60 -8.66
N LYS A 55 5.29 -15.86 -7.81
CA LYS A 55 5.32 -15.52 -6.38
C LYS A 55 5.50 -16.79 -5.57
N TYR A 56 6.49 -16.80 -4.71
CA TYR A 56 6.74 -17.86 -3.74
C TYR A 56 7.00 -17.21 -2.37
N SER A 57 6.39 -17.73 -1.31
CA SER A 57 6.67 -17.35 0.07
C SER A 57 6.03 -18.35 1.02
N ALA A 58 6.41 -18.33 2.30
CA ALA A 58 5.76 -19.13 3.33
C ALA A 58 4.23 -18.87 3.41
N ASP A 59 3.81 -17.65 3.07
CA ASP A 59 2.41 -17.23 3.08
C ASP A 59 2.05 -16.51 1.76
N VAL A 60 1.60 -17.29 0.77
CA VAL A 60 1.04 -16.79 -0.49
C VAL A 60 -0.46 -17.08 -0.51
N THR A 61 -1.25 -16.04 -0.24
CA THR A 61 -2.70 -16.10 -0.46
C THR A 61 -3.04 -15.65 -1.88
N ILE A 62 -4.19 -16.09 -2.40
CA ILE A 62 -4.70 -15.63 -3.71
C ILE A 62 -4.80 -14.10 -3.72
N ILE A 63 -5.23 -13.49 -2.60
CA ILE A 63 -5.33 -12.03 -2.44
C ILE A 63 -3.95 -11.38 -2.60
N LYS A 64 -2.92 -11.89 -1.93
CA LYS A 64 -1.55 -11.36 -2.03
C LYS A 64 -1.04 -11.42 -3.47
N ALA A 65 -1.30 -12.53 -4.17
CA ALA A 65 -0.94 -12.66 -5.58
C ALA A 65 -1.72 -11.68 -6.48
N GLN A 66 -3.03 -11.52 -6.25
CA GLN A 66 -3.88 -10.60 -7.01
C GLN A 66 -3.47 -9.13 -6.80
N THR A 67 -3.22 -8.69 -5.57
CA THR A 67 -2.74 -7.33 -5.28
C THR A 67 -1.41 -7.07 -5.96
N GLN A 68 -0.50 -8.05 -5.99
CA GLN A 68 0.77 -7.92 -6.70
C GLN A 68 0.59 -7.85 -8.22
N MET A 69 -0.35 -8.62 -8.80
CA MET A 69 -0.67 -8.52 -10.22
C MET A 69 -1.24 -7.15 -10.58
N MET A 70 -2.08 -6.55 -9.74
CA MET A 70 -2.56 -5.18 -9.95
C MET A 70 -1.41 -4.16 -9.99
N PHE A 71 -0.34 -4.38 -9.22
CA PHE A 71 0.85 -3.52 -9.25
C PHE A 71 1.71 -3.73 -10.50
N ILE A 72 1.64 -4.91 -11.12
CA ILE A 72 2.38 -5.24 -12.35
C ILE A 72 1.63 -4.73 -13.59
N GLU A 73 0.31 -4.89 -13.61
CA GLU A 73 -0.54 -4.51 -14.74
C GLU A 73 -0.95 -3.03 -14.69
N GLY A 74 -1.01 -2.44 -13.50
CA GLY A 74 -1.30 -1.03 -13.28
C GLY A 74 -0.03 -0.17 -13.24
N GLU A 75 -0.21 1.14 -13.41
CA GLU A 75 0.85 2.12 -13.22
C GLU A 75 0.64 2.82 -11.88
N THR A 76 1.72 3.04 -11.12
CA THR A 76 1.63 3.87 -9.92
C THR A 76 1.48 5.34 -10.31
N LEU A 77 0.79 6.12 -9.47
CA LEU A 77 0.60 7.55 -9.71
C LEU A 77 1.95 8.26 -9.82
N ILE A 78 2.94 7.89 -9.00
CA ILE A 78 4.30 8.47 -9.08
C ILE A 78 4.97 8.22 -10.44
N ALA A 79 4.86 7.01 -10.98
CA ALA A 79 5.52 6.65 -12.24
C ALA A 79 4.93 7.44 -13.41
N ARG A 80 3.63 7.68 -13.40
CA ARG A 80 2.95 8.39 -14.48
C ARG A 80 2.83 9.90 -14.27
N TRP A 81 3.03 10.40 -13.04
CA TRP A 81 2.76 11.79 -12.64
C TRP A 81 3.31 12.83 -13.63
N GLY A 82 4.57 12.67 -14.06
CA GLY A 82 5.24 13.59 -14.98
C GLY A 82 4.61 13.67 -16.38
N SER A 83 3.88 12.63 -16.80
CA SER A 83 3.22 12.56 -18.10
C SER A 83 1.76 13.00 -18.09
N LEU A 84 1.15 13.10 -16.91
CA LEU A 84 -0.25 13.51 -16.76
C LEU A 84 -0.39 15.01 -17.02
N ASP A 85 -1.43 15.40 -17.75
CA ASP A 85 -1.81 16.80 -17.86
C ASP A 85 -2.54 17.29 -16.59
N GLU A 86 -2.79 18.60 -16.52
CA GLU A 86 -3.42 19.23 -15.36
C GLU A 86 -4.89 18.78 -15.15
N ASP A 87 -5.60 18.45 -16.23
CA ASP A 87 -6.98 17.98 -16.14
C ASP A 87 -7.04 16.55 -15.60
N GLU A 88 -6.15 15.67 -16.06
CA GLU A 88 -5.97 14.32 -15.56
C GLU A 88 -5.55 14.33 -14.08
N ARG A 89 -4.55 15.15 -13.71
CA ARG A 89 -4.13 15.30 -12.30
C ARG A 89 -5.29 15.77 -11.41
N ARG A 90 -6.06 16.76 -11.88
CA ARG A 90 -7.22 17.27 -11.16
C ARG A 90 -8.32 16.22 -11.00
N ALA A 91 -8.61 15.44 -12.03
CA ALA A 91 -9.58 14.35 -11.97
C ALA A 91 -9.19 13.30 -10.91
N ILE A 92 -7.92 12.89 -10.90
CA ILE A 92 -7.39 11.97 -9.88
C ILE A 92 -7.53 12.55 -8.47
N CYS A 93 -7.18 13.82 -8.29
CA CYS A 93 -7.33 14.50 -6.99
C CYS A 93 -8.80 14.56 -6.51
N GLU A 94 -9.77 14.70 -7.41
CA GLU A 94 -11.20 14.64 -7.06
C GLU A 94 -11.62 13.24 -6.62
N GLU A 95 -11.16 12.19 -7.31
CA GLU A 95 -11.43 10.80 -6.91
C GLU A 95 -10.84 10.48 -5.53
N LEU A 96 -9.57 10.84 -5.29
CA LEU A 96 -8.91 10.67 -4.00
C LEU A 96 -9.61 11.45 -2.89
N ARG A 97 -10.12 12.65 -3.18
CA ARG A 97 -10.91 13.43 -2.22
C ARG A 97 -12.22 12.74 -1.88
N GLY A 98 -12.91 12.17 -2.86
CA GLY A 98 -14.12 11.37 -2.66
C GLY A 98 -13.86 10.18 -1.75
N TYR A 99 -12.79 9.43 -2.04
CA TYR A 99 -12.33 8.32 -1.21
C TYR A 99 -12.00 8.76 0.23
N LEU A 100 -11.23 9.84 0.41
CA LEU A 100 -10.87 10.36 1.73
C LEU A 100 -12.10 10.73 2.55
N LYS A 101 -13.13 11.31 1.92
CA LYS A 101 -14.41 11.58 2.59
C LYS A 101 -15.09 10.31 3.08
N MET A 102 -15.06 9.23 2.29
CA MET A 102 -15.67 7.94 2.66
C MET A 102 -14.96 7.29 3.85
N ILE A 103 -13.62 7.23 3.83
CA ILE A 103 -12.90 6.60 4.95
C ILE A 103 -13.00 7.43 6.22
N ARG A 104 -13.06 8.76 6.10
CA ARG A 104 -13.21 9.67 7.25
C ARG A 104 -14.62 9.69 7.83
N SER A 105 -15.62 9.14 7.14
CA SER A 105 -16.96 8.95 7.70
C SER A 105 -17.12 7.67 8.52
N LEU A 106 -16.07 6.85 8.61
CA LEU A 106 -16.10 5.66 9.47
C LEU A 106 -16.25 6.09 10.95
N GLU A 107 -17.10 5.36 11.67
CA GLU A 107 -17.35 5.60 13.10
C GLU A 107 -16.42 4.76 13.97
N GLN A 108 -16.06 5.29 15.13
CA GLN A 108 -15.32 4.56 16.16
C GLN A 108 -15.59 5.06 17.57
N ASP A 109 -15.14 4.27 18.54
CA ASP A 109 -14.90 4.72 19.90
C ASP A 109 -13.76 5.76 19.93
N LEU A 110 -13.81 6.70 20.86
CA LEU A 110 -12.91 7.85 20.84
C LEU A 110 -11.48 7.48 21.32
N TYR A 111 -10.60 7.09 20.40
CA TYR A 111 -9.18 6.84 20.65
C TYR A 111 -8.26 7.19 19.46
N ILE A 112 -6.97 7.41 19.71
CA ILE A 112 -5.91 7.48 18.69
C ILE A 112 -5.08 6.20 18.79
N GLY A 113 -4.97 5.47 17.70
CA GLY A 113 -4.39 4.13 17.69
C GLY A 113 -4.70 3.37 16.40
N SER A 114 -4.04 2.23 16.21
CA SER A 114 -4.38 1.29 15.14
C SER A 114 -5.70 0.57 15.46
N LEU A 115 -6.25 -0.15 14.49
CA LEU A 115 -7.51 -0.90 14.64
C LEU A 115 -7.52 -1.80 15.88
N GLY A 116 -8.64 -1.78 16.61
CA GLY A 116 -8.85 -2.59 17.81
C GLY A 116 -8.08 -2.09 19.03
N ASN A 117 -8.02 -0.77 19.23
CA ASN A 117 -7.32 -0.12 20.36
C ASN A 117 -5.85 -0.55 20.49
N ARG A 118 -5.16 -0.74 19.36
CA ARG A 118 -3.72 -1.08 19.36
C ARG A 118 -2.85 0.16 19.24
N PRO A 119 -1.57 0.10 19.64
CA PRO A 119 -0.62 1.18 19.37
C PRO A 119 -0.54 1.51 17.88
N LEU A 120 -0.20 2.75 17.56
CA LEU A 120 0.06 3.24 16.22
C LEU A 120 1.21 2.46 15.58
N ASN A 121 1.04 2.06 14.32
CA ASN A 121 2.08 1.46 13.50
C ASN A 121 2.63 2.48 12.49
N ASP A 122 3.15 3.60 12.98
CA ASP A 122 3.69 4.67 12.15
C ASP A 122 5.22 4.58 12.08
N ILE A 123 5.78 4.60 10.87
CA ILE A 123 7.22 4.56 10.66
C ILE A 123 7.96 5.71 11.36
N PHE A 124 7.32 6.87 11.51
CA PHE A 124 7.90 8.01 12.24
C PHE A 124 8.00 7.78 13.75
N LEU A 125 7.17 6.90 14.29
CA LEU A 125 7.16 6.55 15.70
C LEU A 125 7.93 5.24 15.99
N LYS A 126 8.49 4.60 14.96
CA LYS A 126 9.13 3.28 15.07
C LYS A 126 10.23 3.20 16.15
N ASN A 127 11.00 4.28 16.32
CA ASN A 127 12.09 4.35 17.31
C ASN A 127 11.64 5.03 18.62
N HIS A 128 10.34 5.28 18.77
CA HIS A 128 9.74 5.99 19.90
C HIS A 128 8.55 5.20 20.45
N PRO A 129 8.78 4.03 21.07
CA PRO A 129 7.71 3.17 21.57
C PRO A 129 6.83 3.83 22.65
N ASP A 130 7.33 4.89 23.28
CA ASP A 130 6.56 5.67 24.27
C ASP A 130 5.52 6.59 23.62
N LEU A 131 5.59 6.79 22.30
CA LEU A 131 4.75 7.73 21.55
C LEU A 131 3.64 7.07 20.74
N VAL A 132 3.60 5.74 20.69
CA VAL A 132 2.65 5.00 19.82
C VAL A 132 1.26 4.84 20.42
N GLY A 133 1.05 5.21 21.69
CA GLY A 133 -0.25 5.03 22.35
C GLY A 133 -0.60 3.54 22.55
N PRO A 134 -1.89 3.15 22.51
CA PRO A 134 -3.05 3.95 22.10
C PRO A 134 -3.38 5.05 23.11
N PHE A 135 -3.88 6.17 22.62
CA PHE A 135 -4.35 7.28 23.45
C PHE A 135 -5.87 7.22 23.55
N LEU A 136 -6.40 7.10 24.77
CA LEU A 136 -7.81 6.78 24.99
C LEU A 136 -8.64 8.00 25.45
N GLY A 137 -9.91 7.99 25.09
CA GLY A 137 -10.94 8.89 25.61
C GLY A 137 -10.92 10.30 25.01
N LYS A 138 -11.67 11.21 25.65
CA LYS A 138 -11.88 12.59 25.16
C LYS A 138 -10.63 13.44 25.04
N ASN A 139 -9.57 13.05 25.75
CA ASN A 139 -8.27 13.73 25.72
C ASN A 139 -7.24 13.00 24.84
N ALA A 140 -7.64 12.01 24.03
CA ALA A 140 -6.71 11.24 23.19
C ALA A 140 -5.82 12.15 22.33
N VAL A 141 -6.41 13.12 21.64
CA VAL A 141 -5.71 14.14 20.84
C VAL A 141 -4.69 14.90 21.69
N LYS A 142 -5.09 15.36 22.88
CA LYS A 142 -4.21 16.15 23.75
C LYS A 142 -3.02 15.31 24.23
N GLN A 143 -3.27 14.04 24.58
CA GLN A 143 -2.21 13.10 24.96
C GLN A 143 -1.23 12.90 23.79
N PHE A 144 -1.74 12.61 22.59
CA PHE A 144 -0.93 12.47 21.40
C PHE A 144 -0.09 13.73 21.10
N HIS A 145 -0.70 14.91 21.17
CA HIS A 145 0.02 16.18 20.98
C HIS A 145 1.13 16.37 22.01
N SER A 146 0.83 16.15 23.29
CA SER A 146 1.82 16.28 24.36
C SER A 146 2.96 15.28 24.22
N SER A 147 2.66 14.02 23.85
CA SER A 147 3.66 12.99 23.60
C SER A 147 4.56 13.35 22.42
N CYS A 148 3.99 13.82 21.31
CA CYS A 148 4.75 14.13 20.09
C CYS A 148 5.33 15.56 20.05
N GLY A 149 5.15 16.38 21.10
CA GLY A 149 5.61 17.78 21.11
C GLY A 149 4.90 18.67 20.10
N ILE A 150 3.63 18.39 19.78
CA ILE A 150 2.84 19.11 18.78
C ILE A 150 2.09 20.27 19.45
N GLU A 151 2.41 21.50 19.04
CA GLU A 151 1.77 22.72 19.56
C GLU A 151 0.56 23.16 18.70
N ILE A 152 -0.45 22.31 18.63
CA ILE A 152 -1.73 22.62 17.96
C ILE A 152 -2.80 22.80 19.02
N SER A 153 -3.36 24.02 19.11
CA SER A 153 -4.37 24.41 20.10
C SER A 153 -5.82 24.23 19.63
N CYS A 154 -6.04 24.03 18.33
CA CYS A 154 -7.39 23.87 17.78
C CYS A 154 -7.96 22.49 18.12
N LYS A 155 -9.28 22.45 18.38
CA LYS A 155 -10.00 21.18 18.52
C LYS A 155 -9.96 20.47 17.17
N THR A 156 -9.40 19.27 17.15
CA THR A 156 -9.36 18.41 15.98
C THR A 156 -10.17 17.15 16.25
N HIS A 157 -10.84 16.66 15.21
CA HIS A 157 -11.55 15.39 15.26
C HIS A 157 -10.57 14.26 14.98
N VAL A 158 -10.82 13.11 15.60
CA VAL A 158 -10.12 11.88 15.25
C VAL A 158 -10.86 11.21 14.10
N VAL A 159 -10.14 10.83 13.06
CA VAL A 159 -10.69 10.22 11.84
C VAL A 159 -9.83 9.04 11.40
N PHE A 160 -10.44 8.11 10.66
CA PHE A 160 -9.68 7.04 10.04
C PHE A 160 -8.78 7.62 8.95
N THR A 161 -7.53 7.23 8.97
CA THR A 161 -6.43 7.83 8.21
C THR A 161 -5.61 6.69 7.62
N HIS A 162 -5.29 6.77 6.33
CA HIS A 162 -4.47 5.78 5.65
C HIS A 162 -3.03 5.83 6.18
N ASN A 163 -2.55 7.04 6.48
CA ASN A 163 -1.25 7.33 7.09
C ASN A 163 -0.05 6.94 6.20
N ASP A 164 -0.30 6.76 4.90
CA ASP A 164 0.72 6.47 3.89
C ASP A 164 0.17 6.72 2.47
N LEU A 165 -0.72 7.71 2.33
CA LEU A 165 -1.40 8.00 1.06
C LEU A 165 -0.50 8.79 0.12
N LEU A 166 0.59 8.17 -0.30
CA LEU A 166 1.60 8.76 -1.17
C LEU A 166 1.41 8.28 -2.63
N PRO A 167 1.87 9.05 -3.64
CA PRO A 167 1.78 8.65 -5.05
C PRO A 167 2.30 7.23 -5.41
N PRO A 168 3.32 6.66 -4.73
CA PRO A 168 3.71 5.26 -4.96
C PRO A 168 2.65 4.22 -4.54
N ASN A 169 1.78 4.56 -3.59
CA ASN A 169 0.75 3.67 -3.02
C ASN A 169 -0.61 3.82 -3.70
N ILE A 170 -0.67 4.59 -4.79
CA ILE A 170 -1.88 4.81 -5.59
C ILE A 170 -1.66 4.20 -6.97
N ILE A 171 -2.51 3.25 -7.34
CA ILE A 171 -2.50 2.62 -8.67
C ILE A 171 -3.58 3.28 -9.52
N ILE A 172 -3.23 3.65 -10.75
CA ILE A 172 -4.14 4.23 -11.73
C ILE A 172 -4.36 3.31 -12.93
N SER A 173 -5.51 3.45 -13.58
CA SER A 173 -5.85 2.67 -14.78
C SER A 173 -4.95 3.03 -15.97
N PRO A 174 -4.60 2.07 -16.83
CA PRO A 174 -3.81 2.35 -18.03
C PRO A 174 -4.62 3.16 -19.06
N GLY A 175 -3.91 3.82 -19.99
CA GLY A 175 -4.52 4.54 -21.12
C GLY A 175 -4.89 6.00 -20.84
N GLN A 176 -5.56 6.65 -21.79
CA GLN A 176 -5.96 8.07 -21.68
C GLN A 176 -7.03 8.27 -20.61
N SER A 177 -7.00 9.40 -19.90
CA SER A 177 -7.94 9.71 -18.81
C SER A 177 -7.91 8.68 -17.68
N PRO A 178 -6.74 8.47 -17.04
CA PRO A 178 -6.58 7.49 -15.98
C PRO A 178 -7.45 7.82 -14.76
N LYS A 179 -7.93 6.78 -14.10
CA LYS A 179 -8.70 6.83 -12.85
C LYS A 179 -7.98 6.09 -11.75
N VAL A 180 -8.33 6.36 -10.49
CA VAL A 180 -7.81 5.62 -9.34
C VAL A 180 -8.36 4.19 -9.41
N ALA A 181 -7.47 3.23 -9.61
CA ALA A 181 -7.81 1.81 -9.68
C ALA A 181 -7.69 1.14 -8.30
N ALA A 182 -6.70 1.53 -7.50
CA ALA A 182 -6.52 1.01 -6.15
C ALA A 182 -5.67 1.93 -5.27
N ILE A 183 -5.85 1.78 -3.95
CA ILE A 183 -5.02 2.37 -2.91
C ILE A 183 -4.49 1.22 -2.05
N VAL A 184 -3.17 1.13 -1.92
CA VAL A 184 -2.47 0.01 -1.28
C VAL A 184 -1.62 0.49 -0.11
N ASP A 185 -1.04 -0.46 0.62
CA ASP A 185 -0.15 -0.22 1.78
C ASP A 185 -0.82 0.43 3.00
N TRP A 186 -1.88 -0.23 3.48
CA TRP A 186 -2.65 0.18 4.66
C TRP A 186 -2.00 -0.20 5.99
N ALA A 187 -0.74 -0.65 5.99
CA ALA A 187 -0.10 -1.19 7.18
C ALA A 187 0.01 -0.16 8.33
N GLN A 188 0.07 1.12 7.98
CA GLN A 188 0.16 2.23 8.93
C GLN A 188 -1.20 2.86 9.25
N ALA A 189 -2.29 2.35 8.66
CA ALA A 189 -3.60 2.95 8.80
C ALA A 189 -4.16 2.81 10.23
N GLY A 190 -4.89 3.84 10.66
CA GLY A 190 -5.42 3.91 12.00
C GLY A 190 -6.22 5.17 12.23
N TRP A 191 -6.44 5.47 13.50
CA TRP A 191 -7.20 6.63 13.93
C TRP A 191 -6.26 7.72 14.41
N TYR A 192 -6.29 8.84 13.70
CA TYR A 192 -5.37 9.97 13.89
C TYR A 192 -6.13 11.30 13.93
N PRO A 193 -5.52 12.37 14.45
CA PRO A 193 -6.05 13.72 14.25
C PRO A 193 -6.26 14.02 12.76
N ALA A 194 -7.36 14.71 12.40
CA ALA A 194 -7.75 14.92 11.01
C ALA A 194 -6.72 15.63 10.11
N TYR A 195 -5.78 16.37 10.70
CA TYR A 195 -4.70 17.03 9.98
C TYR A 195 -3.53 16.09 9.63
N TRP A 196 -3.45 14.89 10.22
CA TRP A 196 -2.26 14.04 10.19
C TRP A 196 -1.92 13.53 8.79
N GLU A 197 -2.92 13.13 7.99
CA GLU A 197 -2.70 12.69 6.59
C GLU A 197 -2.01 13.79 5.76
N TYR A 198 -2.38 15.06 5.99
CA TYR A 198 -1.76 16.18 5.29
C TYR A 198 -0.32 16.40 5.72
N CYS A 199 -0.02 16.24 7.02
CA CYS A 199 1.36 16.29 7.51
C CYS A 199 2.23 15.18 6.89
N LYS A 200 1.69 13.97 6.76
CA LYS A 200 2.38 12.84 6.12
C LYS A 200 2.63 13.07 4.64
N ALA A 201 1.70 13.67 3.93
CA ALA A 201 1.82 13.92 2.50
C ALA A 201 2.84 15.02 2.15
N TRP A 202 3.31 15.81 3.13
CA TRP A 202 4.26 16.90 2.91
C TRP A 202 5.73 16.53 3.14
N TRP A 203 5.99 15.31 3.63
CA TRP A 203 7.32 14.77 3.91
C TRP A 203 7.63 13.62 2.97
#